data_AF-A0A947M8T6-F1
#
_entry.id   AF-A0A947M8T6-F1
#
_cell.length_a   1.000
_cell.length_b   1.000
_cell.length_c   1.000
_cell.angle_alpha   90.00
_cell.angle_beta   90.00
_cell.angle_gamma   90.00
#
_symmetry.space_group_name_H-M   'P 1'
#
loop_
_entity.id
_entity.type
_entity.pdbx_description
1 polymer ?
#
loop_
_entity_poly.entity_id
_entity_poly.type
_entity_poly.pdbx_seq_one_letter_code
_entity_poly.pdbx_strand_id
1 'polypeptide(L)'
;MGVRQLFSEHPETVGETYSEHMGTAWSFSARLLGAGLACFVHGIFPFLFVKTGSQAITELHERMVTHRRRTEISAGTVAAE
;
A
#
# COMPACT_ATOMS: atom_id res chain seq x y z
N MET A 1 -11.31 2.61 -25.57
CA MET A 1 -11.06 1.88 -24.30
C MET A 1 -12.04 2.39 -23.27
N GLY A 2 -12.84 1.50 -22.68
CA GLY A 2 -13.86 1.89 -21.70
C GLY A 2 -13.25 2.00 -20.30
N VAL A 3 -13.80 2.87 -19.46
CA VAL A 3 -13.40 3.05 -18.05
C VAL A 3 -13.26 1.72 -17.30
N ARG A 4 -14.13 0.75 -17.57
CA ARG A 4 -14.05 -0.61 -17.01
C ARG A 4 -12.71 -1.29 -17.29
N GLN A 5 -12.16 -1.17 -18.50
CA GLN A 5 -10.88 -1.81 -18.86
C GLN A 5 -9.72 -1.22 -18.05
N LEU A 6 -9.71 0.09 -17.81
CA LEU A 6 -8.68 0.75 -16.99
C LEU A 6 -8.64 0.24 -15.54
N PHE A 7 -9.81 -0.12 -15.00
CA PHE A 7 -9.94 -0.64 -13.64
C PHE A 7 -9.84 -2.17 -13.55
N SER A 8 -9.89 -2.89 -14.68
CA SER A 8 -9.83 -4.36 -14.74
C SER A 8 -8.49 -4.89 -15.20
N GLU A 9 -7.83 -4.24 -16.16
CA GLU A 9 -6.54 -4.69 -16.70
C GLU A 9 -5.44 -4.68 -15.63
N HIS A 10 -5.42 -3.68 -14.73
CA HIS A 10 -4.38 -3.61 -13.70
C HIS A 10 -4.52 -4.70 -12.61
N PRO A 11 -5.69 -4.91 -11.96
CA PRO A 11 -5.86 -6.02 -11.01
C PRO A 11 -5.68 -7.41 -11.65
N GLU A 12 -6.15 -7.61 -12.89
CA GLU A 12 -6.02 -8.89 -13.59
C GLU A 12 -4.54 -9.24 -13.88
N THR A 13 -3.67 -8.24 -14.11
CA THR A 13 -2.22 -8.49 -14.30
C THR A 13 -1.48 -8.95 -13.05
N VAL A 14 -2.06 -8.77 -11.86
CA VAL A 14 -1.52 -9.24 -10.57
C VAL A 14 -2.38 -10.34 -9.93
N GLY A 15 -3.43 -10.79 -10.60
CA GLY A 15 -4.29 -11.89 -10.13
C GLY A 15 -5.17 -11.54 -8.92
N GLU A 16 -5.44 -10.26 -8.66
CA GLU A 16 -6.30 -9.79 -7.57
C GLU A 16 -7.68 -9.36 -8.10
N THR A 17 -8.74 -9.57 -7.32
CA THR A 17 -10.03 -8.94 -7.64
C THR A 17 -9.93 -7.43 -7.44
N TYR A 18 -10.66 -6.64 -8.23
CA TYR A 18 -10.68 -5.17 -8.10
C TYR A 18 -10.96 -4.71 -6.66
N SER A 19 -11.85 -5.40 -5.94
CA SER A 19 -12.18 -5.13 -4.53
C SER A 19 -11.01 -5.35 -3.58
N GLU A 20 -10.21 -6.41 -3.76
CA GLU A 20 -9.03 -6.70 -2.94
C GLU A 20 -7.92 -5.67 -3.19
N HIS A 21 -7.68 -5.36 -4.47
CA HIS A 21 -6.70 -4.36 -4.87
C HIS A 21 -7.08 -2.97 -4.35
N MET A 22 -8.35 -2.60 -4.50
CA MET A 22 -8.89 -1.35 -3.98
C MET A 22 -8.78 -1.29 -2.45
N GLY A 23 -9.18 -2.33 -1.72
CA GLY A 23 -9.09 -2.36 -0.26
C GLY A 23 -7.65 -2.17 0.25
N THR A 24 -6.70 -2.84 -0.40
CA THR A 24 -5.27 -2.69 -0.09
C THR A 24 -4.78 -1.28 -0.40
N ALA A 25 -5.06 -0.76 -1.59
CA ALA A 25 -4.66 0.60 -1.98
C ALA A 25 -5.23 1.67 -1.03
N TRP A 26 -6.51 1.56 -0.65
CA TRP A 26 -7.14 2.48 0.29
C TRP A 26 -6.55 2.40 1.69
N SER A 27 -6.15 1.20 2.17
CA SER A 27 -5.47 1.04 3.46
C SER A 27 -4.13 1.77 3.49
N PHE A 28 -3.32 1.65 2.43
CA PHE A 28 -2.06 2.39 2.29
C PHE A 28 -2.29 3.89 2.21
N SER A 29 -3.27 4.32 1.40
CA SER A 29 -3.59 5.74 1.21
C SER A 29 -4.05 6.41 2.51
N ALA A 30 -4.92 5.76 3.29
CA ALA A 30 -5.38 6.28 4.59
C ALA A 30 -4.21 6.51 5.56
N ARG A 31 -3.23 5.59 5.60
CA ARG A 31 -2.05 5.73 6.46
C ARG A 31 -1.13 6.85 5.98
N LEU A 32 -0.92 6.99 4.67
CA LEU A 32 -0.13 8.07 4.07
C LEU A 32 -0.76 9.43 4.32
N LEU A 33 -2.08 9.57 4.14
CA LEU A 33 -2.80 10.82 4.40
C LEU A 33 -2.72 11.22 5.88
N GLY A 34 -2.92 10.26 6.80
CA GLY A 34 -2.77 10.50 8.23
C GLY A 34 -1.35 10.93 8.61
N ALA A 35 -0.33 10.27 8.04
CA ALA A 35 1.07 10.64 8.24
C ALA A 35 1.41 12.02 7.65
N GLY A 36 0.89 12.34 6.46
CA GLY A 36 1.05 13.64 5.82
C GLY A 36 0.44 14.77 6.64
N LEU A 37 -0.78 14.56 7.18
CA LEU A 37 -1.41 15.52 8.09
C LEU A 37 -0.59 15.70 9.38
N ALA A 38 -0.09 14.60 9.96
CA ALA A 38 0.75 14.65 11.15
C ALA A 38 2.06 15.44 10.88
N CYS A 39 2.71 15.22 9.74
CA CYS A 39 3.88 15.98 9.32
C CYS A 39 3.56 17.46 9.09
N PHE A 40 2.40 17.78 8.51
CA PHE A 40 1.96 19.15 8.33
C PHE A 40 1.78 19.87 9.69
N VAL A 41 1.10 19.23 10.64
CA VAL A 41 0.94 19.76 12.00
C VAL A 41 2.29 19.88 12.70
N HIS A 42 3.19 18.92 12.55
CA HIS A 42 4.55 18.97 13.08
C HIS A 42 5.35 20.17 12.53
N GLY A 43 5.21 20.49 11.24
CA GLY A 43 5.86 21.66 10.64
C GLY A 43 5.41 22.98 11.26
N ILE A 44 4.18 23.05 11.77
CA ILE A 44 3.66 24.22 12.50
C ILE A 44 4.05 24.15 13.99
N PHE A 45 3.96 22.96 14.59
CA PHE A 45 4.21 22.69 15.99
C PHE A 45 5.27 21.58 16.14
N PRO A 46 6.56 21.94 16.21
CA PRO A 46 7.67 20.98 16.12
C PRO A 46 7.77 19.98 17.29
N PHE A 47 6.97 20.16 18.34
CA PHE A 47 6.88 19.24 19.48
C PHE A 47 5.77 18.18 19.31
N LEU A 48 4.84 18.34 18.36
CA LEU A 48 3.79 17.36 18.08
C LEU A 48 4.21 16.38 16.98
N PHE A 49 3.81 15.11 17.07
CA PHE A 49 3.99 14.10 16.01
C PHE A 49 5.43 13.83 15.54
N VAL A 50 6.43 14.05 16.39
CA VAL A 50 7.88 13.98 16.09
C VAL A 50 8.31 12.69 15.36
N LYS A 51 7.70 11.55 15.68
CA LYS A 51 8.03 10.24 15.10
C LYS A 51 6.98 9.69 14.14
N THR A 52 5.82 10.34 14.04
CA THR A 52 4.64 9.79 13.37
C THR A 52 4.87 9.60 11.87
N GLY A 53 5.51 10.57 11.22
CA GLY A 53 5.85 10.47 9.79
C GLY A 53 6.79 9.30 9.51
N SER A 54 7.92 9.24 10.22
CA SER A 54 8.91 8.16 10.02
C SER A 54 8.33 6.78 10.33
N GLN A 55 7.56 6.64 11.41
CA GLN A 55 6.95 5.36 11.79
C GLN A 55 5.95 4.89 10.73
N ALA A 56 5.12 5.79 10.20
CA ALA A 56 4.17 5.44 9.15
C ALA A 56 4.87 4.98 7.86
N ILE A 57 5.96 5.65 7.46
CA ILE A 57 6.75 5.23 6.29
C ILE A 57 7.39 3.86 6.52
N THR A 58 8.00 3.62 7.68
CA THR A 58 8.59 2.31 8.02
C THR A 58 7.55 1.20 7.96
N GLU A 59 6.38 1.42 8.58
CA GLU A 59 5.30 0.43 8.57
C GLU A 59 4.77 0.15 7.15
N LEU A 60 4.59 1.20 6.33
CA LEU A 60 4.17 1.05 4.94
C LEU A 60 5.22 0.31 4.11
N HIS A 61 6.50 0.59 4.34
CA HIS A 61 7.60 -0.09 3.68
C HIS A 61 7.64 -1.59 4.05
N GLU A 62 7.53 -1.92 5.34
CA GLU A 62 7.46 -3.31 5.82
C GLU A 62 6.28 -4.06 5.21
N ARG A 63 5.10 -3.44 5.15
CA ARG A 63 3.91 -4.01 4.51
C ARG A 63 4.14 -4.26 3.02
N MET A 64 4.75 -3.31 2.31
CA MET A 64 5.04 -3.44 0.87
C MET A 64 6.02 -4.59 0.59
N VAL A 65 7.08 -4.72 1.38
CA VAL A 65 8.08 -5.79 1.25
C VAL A 65 7.48 -7.14 1.60
N THR A 66 6.68 -7.22 2.66
CA THR A 66 6.04 -8.48 3.10
C THR A 66 5.03 -8.98 2.07
N HIS A 67 4.21 -8.09 1.51
CA HIS A 67 3.28 -8.45 0.43
C HIS A 67 4.01 -8.97 -0.81
N ARG A 68 5.10 -8.30 -1.23
CA ARG A 68 5.92 -8.76 -2.36
C ARG A 68 6.47 -10.18 -2.15
N ARG A 69 7.00 -10.45 -0.95
CA ARG A 69 7.54 -11.76 -0.60
C ARG A 69 6.49 -12.88 -0.68
N ARG A 70 5.26 -12.59 -0.27
CA ARG A 70 4.15 -13.55 -0.35
C ARG A 70 3.80 -13.91 -1.79
N THR A 71 3.77 -12.93 -2.69
CA THR A 71 3.55 -13.15 -4.12
C THR A 71 4.65 -14.01 -4.73
N GLU A 72 5.92 -13.75 -4.39
CA GLU A 72 7.08 -14.53 -4.87
C GLU A 72 7.03 -16.01 -4.38
N ILE A 73 6.72 -16.25 -3.10
CA ILE A 73 6.57 -17.61 -2.56
C ILE A 73 5.42 -18.35 -3.25
N SER A 74 4.28 -17.69 -3.47
CA SER A 74 3.13 -18.30 -4.16
C SER A 74 3.48 -18.70 -5.59
N ALA A 75 4.24 -17.87 -6.33
CA ALA A 75 4.66 -18.18 -7.70
C ALA A 75 5.66 -19.35 -7.74
N GLY A 76 6.56 -19.44 -6.75
CA GLY A 76 7.53 -20.54 -6.63
C GLY A 76 6.91 -21.89 -6.30
N THR A 77 5.86 -21.91 -5.47
CA THR A 77 5.12 -23.15 -5.15
C THR A 77 4.37 -23.70 -6.36
N VAL A 78 3.76 -22.83 -7.18
CA VAL A 78 2.99 -23.24 -8.37
C VAL A 78 3.90 -23.71 -9.52
N ALA A 79 5.14 -23.21 -9.60
CA ALA A 79 6.12 -23.67 -10.60
C ALA A 79 6.79 -25.02 -10.25
N ALA A 80 6.58 -25.52 -9.03
CA ALA A 80 7.11 -26.79 -8.55
C ALA A 80 6.09 -27.94 -8.59
N GLU A 81 4.86 -27.68 -9.05
CA GLU A 81 3.82 -28.68 -9.36
C GLU A 81 3.73 -28.94 -10.87
#